data_AF-A0A377DA59-F1
#
_entry.id   AF-A0A377DA59-F1
#
_cell.length_a   1.000
_cell.length_b   1.000
_cell.length_c   1.000
_cell.angle_alpha   90.00
_cell.angle_beta   90.00
_cell.angle_gamma   90.00
#
_symmetry.space_group_name_H-M   'P 1'
#
loop_
_entity.id
_entity.type
_entity.pdbx_description
1 polymer ?
#
loop_
_entity_poly.entity_id
_entity_poly.type
_entity_poly.pdbx_seq_one_letter_code
_entity_poly.pdbx_strand_id
1 'polypeptide(L)'
;MKIFAGSEVSIFTLEKAYSAGVTPEQSQTLINQAALRNLCAAGFCTVDCHHRVSHWCVCSSGFTFVYAVGYLSPNPMVAAVLGAVVISAEVLLLRSIGKWLGRYPSVRNASDNIRNAMNMLMEVALLVGSIFAAIKMAGYTGFSIAVAIYFLNESLGRPVQKMAAPVVAVMITGILLNVLYWLGLFVPA
;
A
#
# COMPACT_ATOMS: atom_id res chain seq x y z
N MET A 1 -3.64 22.76 15.39
CA MET A 1 -4.27 21.42 15.50
C MET A 1 -4.48 20.83 14.11
N LYS A 2 -3.59 19.94 13.67
CA LYS A 2 -3.76 19.15 12.43
C LYS A 2 -4.30 17.77 12.80
N ILE A 3 -5.58 17.71 13.18
CA ILE A 3 -6.27 16.48 13.62
C ILE A 3 -6.61 15.54 12.44
N PHE A 4 -6.41 15.98 11.20
CA PHE A 4 -6.76 15.24 9.98
C PHE A 4 -5.62 15.09 8.96
N ALA A 5 -4.37 15.39 9.33
CA ALA A 5 -3.26 15.33 8.38
C ALA A 5 -2.58 13.94 8.36
N GLY A 6 -3.10 13.06 7.49
CA GLY A 6 -2.38 11.92 6.92
C GLY A 6 -2.81 10.56 7.47
N SER A 7 -3.23 9.64 6.58
CA SER A 7 -3.45 8.21 6.88
C SER A 7 -2.14 7.43 6.98
N GLU A 8 -1.04 8.11 7.25
CA GLU A 8 0.28 7.51 7.31
C GLU A 8 0.49 6.95 8.71
N VAL A 9 0.08 5.69 8.88
CA VAL A 9 0.59 4.80 9.92
C VAL A 9 1.98 4.36 9.47
N SER A 10 3.01 5.08 9.89
CA SER A 10 4.40 4.73 9.56
C SER A 10 5.15 4.31 10.81
N ILE A 11 5.77 3.12 10.74
CA ILE A 11 6.63 2.57 11.81
C ILE A 11 7.82 3.51 12.10
N PHE A 12 8.24 4.27 11.09
CA PHE A 12 9.37 5.21 11.12
C PHE A 12 9.10 6.48 11.96
N THR A 13 7.85 6.72 12.39
CA THR A 13 7.54 7.83 13.32
C THR A 13 8.11 7.59 14.71
N LEU A 14 8.19 6.32 15.14
CA LEU A 14 8.78 5.96 16.42
C LEU A 14 10.32 6.08 16.39
N GLU A 15 10.95 5.68 15.28
CA GLU A 15 12.39 5.88 15.06
C GLU A 15 12.76 7.37 15.17
N LYS A 16 11.97 8.26 14.54
CA LYS A 16 12.14 9.71 14.67
C LYS A 16 11.91 10.23 16.09
N ALA A 17 11.02 9.61 16.86
CA ALA A 17 10.77 9.98 18.26
C ALA A 17 11.89 9.54 19.22
N TYR A 18 12.62 8.47 18.91
CA TYR A 18 13.76 7.96 19.69
C TYR A 18 15.13 8.33 19.11
N SER A 19 15.19 9.07 18.00
CA SER A 19 16.43 9.56 17.39
C SER A 19 17.17 10.52 18.34
N ALA A 20 18.49 10.39 18.43
CA ALA A 20 19.34 11.24 19.27
C ALA A 20 19.24 12.72 18.83
N GLY A 21 18.43 13.52 19.54
CA GLY A 21 18.27 14.95 19.28
C GLY A 21 16.91 15.57 19.65
N VAL A 22 15.94 14.80 20.17
CA VAL A 22 14.58 15.29 20.46
C VAL A 22 14.39 15.53 21.98
N THR A 23 13.78 16.66 22.35
CA THR A 23 13.43 16.95 23.74
C THR A 23 12.35 15.97 24.27
N PRO A 24 12.33 15.65 25.57
CA PRO A 24 11.41 14.65 26.13
C PRO A 24 9.92 15.01 25.92
N GLU A 25 9.59 16.29 25.83
CA GLU A 25 8.23 16.77 25.59
C GLU A 25 7.75 16.57 24.15
N GLN A 26 8.63 16.77 23.16
CA GLN A 26 8.29 16.56 21.75
C GLN A 26 8.07 15.07 21.44
N SER A 27 8.85 14.20 22.08
CA SER A 27 8.74 12.74 21.93
C SER A 27 7.36 12.23 22.37
N GLN A 28 6.81 12.73 23.49
CA GLN A 28 5.48 12.31 23.96
C GLN A 28 4.34 12.78 23.05
N THR A 29 4.44 13.97 22.46
CA THR A 29 3.43 14.44 21.50
C THR A 29 3.42 13.62 20.21
N LEU A 30 4.58 13.15 19.75
CA LEU A 30 4.71 12.29 18.58
C LEU A 30 4.18 10.87 18.85
N ILE A 31 4.46 10.33 20.04
CA ILE A 31 3.93 9.03 20.48
C ILE A 31 2.40 9.06 20.56
N ASN A 32 1.82 10.10 21.16
CA ASN A 32 0.36 10.26 21.24
C ASN A 32 -0.28 10.45 19.85
N GLN A 33 0.36 11.20 18.95
CA GLN A 33 -0.10 11.34 17.57
C GLN A 33 -0.01 10.01 16.80
N ALA A 34 1.04 9.23 17.00
CA ALA A 34 1.19 7.91 16.38
C ALA A 34 0.15 6.90 16.90
N ALA A 35 -0.12 6.90 18.20
CA ALA A 35 -1.15 6.07 18.82
C ALA A 35 -2.56 6.44 18.32
N LEU A 36 -2.89 7.73 18.24
CA LEU A 36 -4.17 8.21 17.70
C LEU A 36 -4.34 7.86 16.21
N ARG A 37 -3.28 7.98 15.40
CA ARG A 37 -3.30 7.59 13.99
C ARG A 37 -3.55 6.10 13.80
N ASN A 38 -2.94 5.25 14.63
CA ASN A 38 -3.22 3.81 14.64
C ASN A 38 -4.67 3.50 15.01
N LEU A 39 -5.24 4.27 15.95
CA LEU A 39 -6.65 4.11 16.32
C LEU A 39 -7.59 4.53 15.18
N CYS A 40 -7.27 5.61 14.47
CA CYS A 40 -8.02 6.07 13.31
C CYS A 40 -7.94 5.09 12.12
N ALA A 41 -6.86 4.30 12.01
CA ALA A 41 -6.73 3.25 11.00
C ALA A 41 -7.77 2.11 11.18
N ALA A 42 -8.39 1.99 12.36
CA ALA A 42 -9.56 1.14 12.56
C ALA A 42 -10.76 1.56 11.68
N GLY A 43 -10.77 2.74 11.05
CA GLY A 43 -11.78 3.08 10.04
C GLY A 43 -11.80 2.11 8.84
N PHE A 44 -10.69 1.41 8.56
CA PHE A 44 -10.57 0.45 7.47
C PHE A 44 -10.80 -1.01 7.90
N CYS A 45 -11.31 -1.23 9.12
CA CYS A 45 -11.54 -2.56 9.71
C CYS A 45 -12.18 -3.58 8.75
N THR A 46 -13.19 -3.16 7.98
CA THR A 46 -13.89 -4.07 7.05
C THR A 46 -12.99 -4.58 5.93
N VAL A 47 -12.20 -3.68 5.32
CA VAL A 47 -11.29 -4.02 4.22
C VAL A 47 -10.13 -4.86 4.75
N ASP A 48 -9.61 -4.50 5.92
CA ASP A 48 -8.59 -5.25 6.64
C ASP A 48 -9.05 -6.68 6.95
N CYS A 49 -10.21 -6.84 7.58
CA CYS A 49 -10.78 -8.15 7.91
C CYS A 49 -10.92 -9.03 6.67
N HIS A 50 -11.43 -8.48 5.57
CA HIS A 50 -11.65 -9.24 4.34
C HIS A 50 -10.33 -9.65 3.66
N HIS A 51 -9.33 -8.76 3.66
CA HIS A 51 -7.98 -9.07 3.19
C HIS A 51 -7.35 -10.22 3.97
N ARG A 52 -7.51 -10.22 5.29
CA ARG A 52 -6.89 -11.18 6.20
C ARG A 52 -7.61 -12.53 6.25
N VAL A 53 -8.91 -12.56 5.93
CA VAL A 53 -9.65 -13.83 5.72
C VAL A 53 -9.23 -14.48 4.40
N SER A 54 -8.92 -13.68 3.38
CA SER A 54 -8.56 -14.16 2.04
C SER A 54 -7.10 -14.61 1.92
N HIS A 55 -6.18 -13.90 2.57
CA HIS A 55 -4.77 -14.27 2.68
C HIS A 55 -4.54 -14.82 4.09
N TRP A 56 -4.31 -16.12 4.24
CA TRP A 56 -4.11 -16.87 5.50
C TRP A 56 -2.96 -16.38 6.44
N CYS A 57 -2.53 -15.12 6.35
CA CYS A 57 -1.60 -14.46 7.28
C CYS A 57 -2.35 -13.78 8.42
N VAL A 58 -2.75 -14.55 9.44
CA VAL A 58 -3.40 -14.03 10.65
C VAL A 58 -2.38 -13.65 11.75
N CYS A 59 -1.07 -13.80 11.53
CA CYS A 59 -0.12 -13.84 12.66
C CYS A 59 0.56 -12.53 13.11
N SER A 60 0.49 -11.40 12.41
CA SER A 60 1.37 -10.25 12.81
C SER A 60 0.70 -9.04 13.47
N SER A 61 -0.62 -8.87 13.42
CA SER A 61 -1.41 -7.84 14.16
C SER A 61 -2.82 -7.85 13.59
N GLY A 62 -3.88 -7.93 14.38
CA GLY A 62 -5.29 -8.01 13.93
C GLY A 62 -5.93 -6.69 13.50
N PHE A 63 -5.91 -5.66 14.36
CA PHE A 63 -6.37 -4.30 14.14
C PHE A 63 -5.28 -3.28 14.47
N THR A 64 -4.04 -3.76 14.62
CA THR A 64 -2.86 -2.92 14.88
C THR A 64 -2.92 -2.16 16.21
N PHE A 65 -3.88 -2.46 17.11
CA PHE A 65 -3.98 -1.82 18.43
C PHE A 65 -2.80 -2.19 19.33
N VAL A 66 -2.17 -3.34 19.09
CA VAL A 66 -0.90 -3.72 19.74
C VAL A 66 0.19 -2.67 19.54
N TYR A 67 0.25 -1.99 18.39
CA TYR A 67 1.24 -0.94 18.16
C TYR A 67 0.92 0.32 18.96
N ALA A 68 -0.35 0.70 19.09
CA ALA A 68 -0.74 1.82 19.96
C ALA A 68 -0.38 1.54 21.43
N VAL A 69 -0.59 0.32 21.90
CA VAL A 69 -0.23 -0.09 23.27
C VAL A 69 1.28 -0.22 23.45
N GLY A 70 2.00 -0.71 22.44
CA GLY A 70 3.46 -0.74 22.42
C GLY A 70 4.05 0.66 22.52
N TYR A 71 3.52 1.63 21.76
CA TYR A 71 3.98 3.02 21.77
C TYR A 71 3.75 3.73 23.11
N LEU A 72 2.68 3.40 23.83
CA LEU A 72 2.34 4.03 25.10
C LEU A 72 3.02 3.38 26.31
N SER A 73 3.75 2.27 26.12
CA SER A 73 4.30 1.47 27.22
C SER A 73 5.63 2.01 27.76
N PRO A 74 5.81 2.12 29.10
CA PRO A 74 7.03 2.70 29.69
C PRO A 74 8.28 1.80 29.64
N ASN A 75 8.13 0.49 29.43
CA ASN A 75 9.22 -0.49 29.49
C ASN A 75 8.96 -1.65 28.51
N PRO A 76 9.97 -2.12 27.73
CA PRO A 76 9.83 -3.21 26.77
C PRO A 76 9.23 -4.51 27.34
N MET A 77 9.50 -4.85 28.60
CA MET A 77 8.90 -6.05 29.21
C MET A 77 7.41 -5.88 29.49
N VAL A 78 6.99 -4.68 29.90
CA VAL A 78 5.57 -4.34 30.10
C VAL A 78 4.84 -4.24 28.75
N ALA A 79 5.54 -3.75 27.71
CA ALA A 79 5.06 -3.74 26.34
C ALA A 79 4.74 -5.15 25.84
N ALA A 80 5.61 -6.12 26.14
CA ALA A 80 5.43 -7.51 25.71
C ALA A 80 4.20 -8.16 26.36
N VAL A 81 4.03 -7.98 27.68
CA VAL A 81 2.88 -8.55 28.41
C VAL A 81 1.57 -7.88 27.99
N LEU A 82 1.53 -6.53 27.95
CA LEU A 82 0.34 -5.80 27.52
C LEU A 82 0.01 -6.08 26.05
N GLY A 83 1.02 -6.15 25.18
CA GLY A 83 0.86 -6.50 23.78
C GLY A 83 0.30 -7.90 23.59
N ALA A 84 0.78 -8.89 24.36
CA ALA A 84 0.26 -10.25 24.33
C ALA A 84 -1.21 -10.33 24.75
N VAL A 85 -1.61 -9.60 25.80
CA VAL A 85 -3.00 -9.51 26.24
C VAL A 85 -3.87 -8.86 25.17
N VAL A 86 -3.40 -7.77 24.57
CA VAL A 86 -4.14 -7.01 23.55
C VAL A 86 -4.30 -7.81 22.27
N ILE A 87 -3.24 -8.47 21.77
CA ILE A 87 -3.35 -9.37 20.60
C ILE A 87 -4.34 -10.50 20.88
N SER A 88 -4.27 -11.10 22.07
CA SER A 88 -5.18 -12.20 22.44
C SER A 88 -6.64 -11.73 22.44
N ALA A 89 -6.90 -10.54 23.00
CA ALA A 89 -8.24 -9.93 22.97
C ALA A 89 -8.67 -9.59 21.52
N GLU A 90 -7.76 -9.06 20.71
CA GLU A 90 -8.01 -8.63 19.33
C GLU A 90 -8.39 -9.80 18.42
N VAL A 91 -7.72 -10.96 18.57
CA VAL A 91 -8.05 -12.18 17.83
C VAL A 91 -9.46 -12.68 18.18
N LEU A 92 -9.85 -12.64 19.47
CA LEU A 92 -11.20 -13.00 19.90
C LEU A 92 -12.25 -12.03 19.34
N LEU A 93 -11.91 -10.73 19.31
CA LEU A 93 -12.78 -9.67 18.82
C LEU A 93 -12.99 -9.77 17.30
N LEU A 94 -11.93 -10.09 16.54
CA LEU A 94 -12.00 -10.40 15.11
C LEU A 94 -12.90 -11.59 14.81
N ARG A 95 -12.86 -12.64 15.64
CA ARG A 95 -13.75 -13.80 15.49
C ARG A 95 -15.22 -13.42 15.70
N SER A 96 -15.49 -12.52 16.64
CA SER A 96 -16.84 -11.99 16.89
C SER A 96 -17.33 -11.11 15.73
N ILE A 97 -16.50 -10.17 15.28
CA ILE A 97 -16.79 -9.30 14.14
C ILE A 97 -16.98 -10.13 12.87
N GLY A 98 -16.16 -11.15 12.63
CA GLY A 98 -16.30 -12.04 11.47
C GLY A 98 -17.66 -12.75 11.43
N LYS A 99 -18.18 -13.21 12.58
CA LYS A 99 -19.55 -13.76 12.68
C LYS A 99 -20.62 -12.71 12.41
N TRP A 100 -20.42 -11.50 12.92
CA TRP A 100 -21.37 -10.39 12.74
C TRP A 100 -21.41 -9.88 11.30
N LEU A 101 -20.25 -9.76 10.66
CA LEU A 101 -20.09 -9.34 9.27
C LEU A 101 -20.63 -10.39 8.29
N GLY A 102 -20.58 -11.67 8.65
CA GLY A 102 -21.27 -12.75 7.92
C GLY A 102 -22.79 -12.57 7.83
N ARG A 103 -23.40 -11.77 8.72
CA ARG A 103 -24.83 -11.43 8.69
C ARG A 103 -25.16 -10.24 7.78
N TYR A 104 -24.16 -9.44 7.40
CA TYR A 104 -24.32 -8.23 6.61
C TYR A 104 -23.51 -8.28 5.29
N PRO A 105 -24.04 -8.93 4.24
CA PRO A 105 -23.33 -9.09 2.97
C PRO A 105 -23.03 -7.76 2.26
N SER A 106 -23.81 -6.71 2.51
CA SER A 106 -23.57 -5.38 1.93
C SER A 106 -22.21 -4.79 2.34
N VAL A 107 -21.79 -4.98 3.59
CA VAL A 107 -20.52 -4.47 4.12
C VAL A 107 -19.34 -5.25 3.53
N ARG A 108 -19.50 -6.56 3.32
CA ARG A 108 -18.52 -7.40 2.62
C ARG A 108 -18.35 -6.95 1.17
N ASN A 109 -19.45 -6.77 0.45
CA ASN A 109 -19.47 -6.33 -0.94
C ASN A 109 -18.84 -4.95 -1.12
N ALA A 110 -19.05 -4.03 -0.17
CA ALA A 110 -18.39 -2.73 -0.19
C ALA A 110 -16.86 -2.86 -0.12
N SER A 111 -16.35 -3.73 0.76
CA SER A 111 -14.91 -4.03 0.84
C SER A 111 -14.36 -4.67 -0.44
N ASP A 112 -15.08 -5.63 -1.01
CA ASP A 112 -14.69 -6.25 -2.28
C ASP A 112 -14.65 -5.23 -3.42
N ASN A 113 -15.62 -4.31 -3.46
CA ASN A 113 -15.63 -3.23 -4.43
C ASN A 113 -14.48 -2.25 -4.23
N ILE A 114 -14.11 -1.92 -2.99
CA ILE A 114 -12.92 -1.09 -2.70
C ILE A 114 -11.65 -1.79 -3.19
N ARG A 115 -11.50 -3.10 -2.95
CA ARG A 115 -10.34 -3.87 -3.44
C ARG A 115 -10.29 -3.89 -4.97
N ASN A 116 -11.43 -4.11 -5.62
CA ASN A 116 -11.50 -4.11 -7.07
C ASN A 116 -11.19 -2.72 -7.64
N ALA A 117 -11.73 -1.66 -7.04
CA ALA A 117 -11.43 -0.28 -7.40
C ALA A 117 -9.94 0.04 -7.22
N MET A 118 -9.30 -0.44 -6.15
CA MET A 118 -7.86 -0.28 -5.93
C MET A 118 -7.06 -0.94 -7.06
N ASN A 119 -7.42 -2.17 -7.45
CA ASN A 119 -6.77 -2.87 -8.55
C ASN A 119 -6.94 -2.15 -9.90
N MET A 120 -8.16 -1.71 -10.20
CA MET A 120 -8.46 -0.97 -11.43
C MET A 120 -7.77 0.40 -11.47
N LEU A 121 -7.77 1.12 -10.35
CA LEU A 121 -7.10 2.42 -10.23
C LEU A 121 -5.59 2.27 -10.45
N MET A 122 -4.96 1.23 -9.89
CA MET A 122 -3.55 0.95 -10.13
C MET A 122 -3.26 0.63 -11.61
N GLU A 123 -4.09 -0.18 -12.26
CA GLU A 123 -3.95 -0.48 -13.69
C GLU A 123 -4.02 0.78 -14.56
N VAL A 124 -5.03 1.63 -14.33
CA VAL A 124 -5.21 2.89 -15.07
C VAL A 124 -4.09 3.89 -14.78
N ALA A 125 -3.71 4.06 -13.50
CA ALA A 125 -2.65 4.98 -13.10
C ALA A 125 -1.29 4.58 -13.71
N LEU A 126 -0.95 3.29 -13.66
CA LEU A 126 0.28 2.78 -14.26
C LEU A 126 0.26 2.90 -15.78
N LEU A 127 -0.88 2.63 -16.44
CA LEU A 127 -1.02 2.79 -17.88
C LEU A 127 -0.82 4.25 -18.33
N VAL A 128 -1.50 5.19 -17.67
CA VAL A 128 -1.39 6.62 -18.00
C VAL A 128 0.03 7.14 -17.72
N GLY A 129 0.60 6.80 -16.55
CA GLY A 129 1.97 7.19 -16.21
C GLY A 129 3.02 6.62 -17.18
N SER A 130 2.84 5.36 -17.58
CA SER A 130 3.67 4.69 -18.59
C SER A 130 3.62 5.41 -19.93
N ILE A 131 2.43 5.78 -20.41
CA ILE A 131 2.26 6.53 -21.66
C ILE A 131 2.99 7.88 -21.61
N PHE A 132 2.83 8.64 -20.53
CA PHE A 132 3.53 9.92 -20.37
C PHE A 132 5.05 9.75 -20.32
N ALA A 133 5.54 8.68 -19.69
CA ALA A 133 6.97 8.35 -19.67
C ALA A 133 7.49 8.04 -21.08
N ALA A 134 6.76 7.24 -21.86
CA ALA A 134 7.12 6.91 -23.25
C ALA A 134 7.15 8.16 -24.15
N ILE A 135 6.19 9.08 -23.99
CA ILE A 135 6.15 10.36 -24.71
C ILE A 135 7.36 11.22 -24.33
N LYS A 136 7.75 11.27 -23.05
CA LYS A 136 8.94 12.02 -22.62
C LYS A 136 10.25 11.45 -23.16
N MET A 137 10.34 10.15 -23.42
CA MET A 137 11.57 9.52 -23.92
C MET A 137 11.83 9.79 -25.41
N ALA A 138 10.78 9.76 -26.24
CA ALA A 138 10.93 9.74 -27.70
C ALA A 138 9.72 10.31 -28.46
N GLY A 139 8.89 11.12 -27.80
CA GLY A 139 7.67 11.70 -28.39
C GLY A 139 6.71 10.65 -28.92
N TYR A 140 6.21 10.85 -30.13
CA TYR A 140 5.25 9.93 -30.79
C TYR A 140 5.84 8.55 -31.09
N THR A 141 7.15 8.44 -31.28
CA THR A 141 7.81 7.16 -31.58
C THR A 141 7.92 6.27 -30.34
N GLY A 142 8.26 6.86 -29.18
CA GLY A 142 8.21 6.15 -27.90
C GLY A 142 6.79 5.71 -27.55
N PHE A 143 5.80 6.57 -27.80
CA PHE A 143 4.40 6.23 -27.61
C PHE A 143 3.95 5.04 -28.45
N SER A 144 4.22 5.05 -29.77
CA SER A 144 3.76 3.97 -30.66
C SER A 144 4.41 2.62 -30.32
N ILE A 145 5.71 2.60 -29.97
CA ILE A 145 6.42 1.38 -29.56
C ILE A 145 5.85 0.83 -28.24
N ALA A 146 5.66 1.70 -27.23
CA ALA A 146 5.13 1.27 -25.94
C ALA A 146 3.70 0.71 -26.06
N VAL A 147 2.85 1.37 -26.86
CA VAL A 147 1.49 0.90 -27.13
C VAL A 147 1.50 -0.42 -27.91
N ALA A 148 2.38 -0.57 -28.91
CA ALA A 148 2.50 -1.81 -29.66
C ALA A 148 2.90 -3.00 -28.77
N ILE A 149 3.88 -2.82 -27.87
CA ILE A 149 4.32 -3.85 -26.93
C ILE A 149 3.20 -4.19 -25.93
N TYR A 150 2.47 -3.19 -25.44
CA TYR A 150 1.33 -3.40 -24.55
C TYR A 150 0.22 -4.23 -25.22
N PHE A 151 -0.17 -3.88 -26.45
CA PHE A 151 -1.18 -4.64 -27.21
C PHE A 151 -0.69 -6.02 -27.62
N LEU A 152 0.60 -6.19 -27.86
CA LEU A 152 1.18 -7.51 -28.11
C LEU A 152 1.06 -8.41 -26.88
N ASN A 153 1.30 -7.90 -25.67
CA ASN A 153 1.05 -8.66 -24.45
C ASN A 153 -0.44 -9.02 -24.30
N GLU A 154 -1.33 -8.13 -24.69
CA GLU A 154 -2.78 -8.38 -24.66
C GLU A 154 -3.21 -9.46 -25.66
N SER A 155 -2.67 -9.45 -26.88
CA SER A 155 -3.00 -10.44 -27.92
C SER A 155 -2.40 -11.82 -27.67
N LEU A 156 -1.26 -11.91 -26.95
CA LEU A 156 -0.62 -13.17 -26.55
C LEU A 156 -1.30 -13.86 -25.37
N GLY A 157 -2.47 -13.38 -24.93
CA GLY A 157 -3.20 -13.97 -23.80
C GLY A 157 -2.73 -13.50 -22.43
N ARG A 158 -2.09 -12.32 -22.36
CA ARG A 158 -1.60 -11.67 -21.14
C ARG A 158 -0.58 -12.54 -20.35
N PRO A 159 0.56 -12.94 -20.96
CA PRO A 159 1.62 -13.62 -20.22
C PRO A 159 2.16 -12.73 -19.09
N VAL A 160 2.18 -11.41 -19.27
CA VAL A 160 2.45 -10.45 -18.19
C VAL A 160 1.14 -10.03 -17.53
N GLN A 161 1.12 -10.07 -16.19
CA GLN A 161 -0.03 -9.65 -15.37
C GLN A 161 -0.48 -8.23 -15.72
N LYS A 162 -1.79 -8.00 -15.80
CA LYS A 162 -2.41 -6.72 -16.23
C LYS A 162 -1.83 -5.48 -15.55
N MET A 163 -1.53 -5.59 -14.25
CA MET A 163 -0.95 -4.49 -13.48
C MET A 163 0.50 -4.16 -13.88
N ALA A 164 1.28 -5.16 -14.29
CA ALA A 164 2.69 -4.99 -14.65
C ALA A 164 2.88 -4.67 -16.15
N ALA A 165 1.93 -5.10 -16.99
CA ALA A 165 1.98 -4.94 -18.45
C ALA A 165 2.34 -3.52 -18.93
N PRO A 166 1.71 -2.42 -18.45
CA PRO A 166 2.04 -1.08 -18.94
C PRO A 166 3.47 -0.64 -18.58
N VAL A 167 3.91 -0.95 -17.36
CA VAL A 167 5.24 -0.57 -16.86
C VAL A 167 6.33 -1.34 -17.62
N VAL A 168 6.13 -2.64 -17.83
CA VAL A 168 7.07 -3.50 -18.58
C VAL A 168 7.17 -3.04 -20.03
N ALA A 169 6.05 -2.71 -20.67
CA ALA A 169 6.05 -2.22 -22.06
C ALA A 169 6.90 -0.96 -22.24
N VAL A 170 6.83 -0.01 -21.30
CA VAL A 170 7.66 1.21 -21.34
C VAL A 170 9.11 0.93 -21.02
N MET A 171 9.39 0.03 -20.08
CA MET A 171 10.77 -0.35 -19.78
C MET A 171 11.45 -0.98 -21.00
N ILE A 172 10.77 -1.89 -21.70
CA ILE A 172 11.27 -2.47 -22.95
C ILE A 172 11.45 -1.38 -24.02
N THR A 173 10.49 -0.46 -24.13
CA THR A 173 10.58 0.68 -25.06
C THR A 173 11.82 1.54 -24.78
N GLY A 174 12.09 1.87 -23.51
CA GLY A 174 13.29 2.62 -23.13
C GLY A 174 14.59 1.89 -23.46
N ILE A 175 14.65 0.58 -23.24
CA ILE A 175 15.80 -0.25 -23.64
C ILE A 175 15.95 -0.24 -25.18
N LEU A 176 14.85 -0.40 -25.91
CA LEU A 176 14.87 -0.43 -27.37
C LEU A 176 15.35 0.91 -27.96
N LEU A 177 14.88 2.04 -27.41
CA LEU A 177 15.32 3.38 -27.81
C LEU A 177 16.80 3.60 -27.54
N ASN A 178 17.33 3.11 -26.41
CA ASN A 178 18.76 3.18 -26.13
C ASN A 178 19.60 2.38 -27.15
N VAL A 179 19.12 1.20 -27.57
CA VAL A 179 19.77 0.42 -28.63
C VAL A 179 19.69 1.14 -29.98
N LEU A 180 18.54 1.74 -30.30
CA LEU A 180 18.31 2.48 -31.54
C LEU A 180 19.18 3.74 -31.64
N TYR A 181 19.41 4.40 -30.50
CA TYR A 181 20.38 5.49 -30.36
C TYR A 181 21.81 5.01 -30.64
N TRP A 182 22.20 3.86 -30.11
CA TRP A 182 23.54 3.31 -30.32
C TRP A 182 23.81 2.89 -31.77
N LEU A 183 22.77 2.48 -32.49
CA LEU A 183 22.81 2.19 -33.93
C LEU A 183 22.75 3.43 -34.83
N GLY A 184 22.68 4.64 -34.24
CA GLY A 184 22.62 5.91 -34.98
C GLY A 184 21.31 6.17 -35.72
N LEU A 185 20.29 5.33 -35.51
CA LEU A 185 19.00 5.39 -36.20
C LEU A 185 17.98 6.27 -35.46
N PHE A 186 18.31 6.72 -34.23
CA PHE A 186 17.47 7.56 -33.40
C PHE A 186 18.29 8.71 -32.79
N VAL A 187 17.86 9.96 -33.00
CA VAL A 187 18.40 11.14 -32.30
C VAL A 187 17.34 11.59 -31.30
N PRO A 188 17.61 11.56 -29.98
CA PRO A 188 16.69 12.13 -29.01
C PRO A 188 16.62 13.65 -29.25
N ALA A 189 15.40 14.18 -29.33
CA ALA A 189 15.14 15.62 -29.37
C ALA A 189 15.38 16.26 -27.99
#